data_AF-A0A3D2G075-F1
#
_entry.id   AF-A0A3D2G075-F1
#
_cell.length_a   1.000
_cell.length_b   1.000
_cell.length_c   1.000
_cell.angle_alpha   90.00
_cell.angle_beta   90.00
_cell.angle_gamma   90.00
#
_symmetry.space_group_name_H-M   'P 1'
#
loop_
_entity.id
_entity.type
_entity.pdbx_description
1 polymer ?
#
loop_
_entity_poly.entity_id
_entity_poly.type
_entity_poly.pdbx_seq_one_letter_code
_entity_poly.pdbx_strand_id
1 'polypeptide(L)'
;AAVDSPGYLPNVEALRAAQPKDLDASEIEVRLGATWIDKKYIQQFMFELLEPPVYARRSLEVNYSEFTAEWNISGKNSIPYNDINARMTYGTDCASAYKILEDTLNLRDVRIYDTVRDADGKEKRVLNSKETTLAQQKQQAIKEAFRDWIWRDPDRRRELVQLYNERFNSTRPREYDGRHLIFPGMNPEITLREHQLNAIAHDLYGGNTLLAHEVGAGKTFEMIAAAMEGKRLGLCQKSLFAVPNHLTEQWASEFLRLYPSANILVATKKDFETRNRKKFCARIATGDYDAVIIGHSQFERIPV
;
A
#
# COMPACT_ATOMS: atom_id res chain seq x y z
N ALA A 1 -15.15 -35.73 14.20
CA ALA A 1 -15.34 -34.84 15.38
C ALA A 1 -15.67 -33.40 14.98
N ALA A 2 -14.76 -32.65 14.33
CA ALA A 2 -15.07 -31.29 13.86
C ALA A 2 -15.98 -31.28 12.60
N VAL A 3 -15.77 -32.24 11.68
CA VAL A 3 -16.52 -32.35 10.41
C VAL A 3 -18.00 -32.70 10.63
N ASP A 4 -18.31 -33.40 11.72
CA ASP A 4 -19.65 -33.92 12.04
C ASP A 4 -20.49 -32.92 12.89
N SER A 5 -19.93 -31.74 13.17
CA SER A 5 -20.64 -30.70 13.93
C SER A 5 -21.69 -30.00 13.06
N PRO A 6 -22.92 -29.75 13.56
CA PRO A 6 -23.97 -29.06 12.80
C PRO A 6 -23.55 -27.68 12.26
N GLY A 7 -22.60 -27.01 12.93
CA GLY A 7 -22.07 -25.71 12.50
C GLY A 7 -20.89 -25.78 11.53
N TYR A 8 -20.37 -26.96 11.21
CA TYR A 8 -19.17 -27.11 10.38
C TYR A 8 -19.39 -26.63 8.94
N LEU A 9 -20.41 -27.17 8.26
CA LEU A 9 -20.70 -26.82 6.86
C LEU A 9 -21.01 -25.32 6.67
N PRO A 10 -21.91 -24.69 7.46
CA PRO A 10 -22.17 -23.26 7.33
C PRO A 10 -20.93 -22.39 7.56
N ASN A 11 -20.07 -22.75 8.52
CA ASN A 11 -18.84 -22.02 8.76
C ASN A 11 -17.84 -22.19 7.62
N VAL A 12 -17.72 -23.39 7.03
CA VAL A 12 -16.86 -23.63 5.86
C VAL A 12 -17.35 -22.82 4.66
N GLU A 13 -18.65 -22.77 4.40
CA GLU A 13 -19.23 -21.95 3.34
C GLU A 13 -18.99 -20.47 3.56
N ALA A 14 -19.20 -19.97 4.78
CA ALA A 14 -18.92 -18.58 5.14
C ALA A 14 -17.44 -18.23 4.98
N LEU A 15 -16.53 -19.12 5.41
CA LEU A 15 -15.09 -18.92 5.28
C LEU A 15 -14.62 -18.95 3.83
N ARG A 16 -15.18 -19.85 3.00
CA ARG A 16 -14.91 -19.86 1.54
C ARG A 16 -15.38 -18.58 0.88
N ALA A 17 -16.57 -18.13 1.22
CA ALA A 17 -17.10 -16.86 0.73
C ALA A 17 -16.28 -15.66 1.25
N ALA A 18 -15.64 -15.78 2.41
CA ALA A 18 -14.81 -14.76 3.04
C ALA A 18 -13.38 -14.64 2.46
N GLN A 19 -12.93 -15.59 1.64
CA GLN A 19 -11.58 -15.53 1.06
C GLN A 19 -11.42 -14.32 0.13
N PRO A 20 -10.23 -13.69 0.08
CA PRO A 20 -9.96 -12.64 -0.89
C PRO A 20 -10.02 -13.21 -2.30
N LYS A 21 -10.38 -12.36 -3.26
CA LYS A 21 -10.29 -12.72 -4.68
C LYS A 21 -8.83 -12.95 -5.02
N ASP A 22 -8.54 -14.04 -5.75
CA ASP A 22 -7.20 -14.29 -6.28
C ASP A 22 -6.75 -13.12 -7.15
N LEU A 23 -5.51 -12.69 -6.90
CA LEU A 23 -4.81 -11.70 -7.69
C LEU A 23 -4.32 -12.33 -9.00
N ASP A 24 -4.46 -11.58 -10.08
CA ASP A 24 -3.89 -11.94 -11.37
C ASP A 24 -2.40 -11.59 -11.45
N ALA A 25 -1.67 -12.18 -12.41
CA ALA A 25 -0.24 -11.90 -12.62
C ALA A 25 0.07 -10.41 -12.84
N SER A 26 -0.87 -9.63 -13.40
CA SER A 26 -0.73 -8.18 -13.58
C SER A 26 -0.83 -7.38 -12.27
N GLU A 27 -1.42 -7.96 -11.24
CA GLU A 27 -1.60 -7.34 -9.91
C GLU A 27 -0.45 -7.72 -8.95
N ILE A 28 0.44 -8.63 -9.37
CA ILE A 28 1.55 -9.12 -8.57
C ILE A 28 2.86 -8.51 -9.08
N GLU A 29 3.47 -7.64 -8.27
CA GLU A 29 4.82 -7.14 -8.55
C GLU A 29 5.88 -8.13 -8.03
N VAL A 30 6.76 -8.56 -8.93
CA VAL A 30 7.85 -9.50 -8.61
C VAL A 30 9.19 -8.84 -8.87
N ARG A 31 10.09 -8.95 -7.89
CA ARG A 31 11.47 -8.44 -7.98
C ARG A 31 12.48 -9.57 -7.82
N LEU A 32 13.63 -9.42 -8.47
CA LEU A 32 14.80 -10.24 -8.17
C LEU A 32 15.16 -10.08 -6.68
N GLY A 33 15.46 -11.20 -6.02
CA GLY A 33 15.70 -11.26 -4.58
C GLY A 33 14.45 -11.57 -3.74
N ALA A 34 13.27 -11.70 -4.35
CA ALA A 34 12.09 -12.22 -3.66
C ALA A 34 12.31 -13.69 -3.27
N THR A 35 12.29 -13.96 -1.96
CA THR A 35 12.65 -15.27 -1.37
C THR A 35 11.57 -16.34 -1.53
N TRP A 36 10.36 -15.96 -1.93
CA TRP A 36 9.27 -16.90 -2.20
C TRP A 36 9.37 -17.55 -3.58
N ILE A 37 10.21 -17.00 -4.47
CA ILE A 37 10.47 -17.58 -5.78
C ILE A 37 11.52 -18.68 -5.62
N ASP A 38 11.19 -19.86 -6.13
CA ASP A 38 12.12 -20.98 -6.14
C ASP A 38 13.39 -20.65 -6.95
N LYS A 39 14.56 -21.02 -6.41
CA LYS A 39 15.86 -20.84 -7.06
C LYS A 39 15.91 -21.42 -8.48
N LYS A 40 15.10 -22.45 -8.79
CA LYS A 40 14.98 -23.04 -10.13
C LYS A 40 14.62 -22.00 -11.20
N TYR A 41 13.76 -21.03 -10.86
CA TYR A 41 13.36 -19.98 -11.81
C TYR A 41 14.43 -18.91 -11.96
N ILE A 42 15.15 -18.60 -10.88
CA ILE A 42 16.28 -17.66 -10.95
C ILE A 42 17.42 -18.27 -11.78
N GLN A 43 17.70 -19.56 -11.61
CA GLN A 43 18.64 -20.33 -12.42
C GLN A 43 18.23 -20.33 -13.90
N GLN A 44 16.95 -20.61 -14.17
CA GLN A 44 16.41 -20.63 -15.53
C GLN A 44 16.55 -19.25 -16.20
N PHE A 45 16.15 -18.18 -15.49
CA PHE A 45 16.30 -16.81 -15.96
C PHE A 45 17.76 -16.48 -16.28
N MET A 46 18.68 -16.81 -15.38
CA MET A 46 20.11 -16.57 -15.59
C MET A 46 20.62 -17.26 -16.85
N PHE A 47 20.21 -18.50 -17.11
CA PHE A 47 20.64 -19.26 -18.28
C PHE A 47 20.03 -18.74 -19.59
N GLU A 48 18.77 -18.33 -19.57
CA GLU A 48 18.11 -17.76 -20.75
C GLU A 48 18.60 -16.36 -21.06
N LEU A 49 18.94 -15.56 -20.04
CA LEU A 49 19.44 -14.19 -20.22
C LEU A 49 20.89 -14.15 -20.69
N LEU A 50 21.76 -14.97 -20.08
CA LEU A 50 23.20 -14.88 -20.28
C LEU A 50 23.74 -15.92 -21.27
N GLU A 51 22.96 -16.94 -21.59
CA GLU A 51 23.31 -18.03 -22.52
C GLU A 51 24.72 -18.61 -22.28
N PRO A 52 25.06 -19.05 -21.04
CA PRO A 52 26.40 -19.52 -20.73
C PRO A 52 26.84 -20.68 -21.62
N PRO A 53 28.15 -20.77 -21.94
CA PRO A 53 28.73 -21.90 -22.65
C PRO A 53 28.41 -23.23 -21.96
N VAL A 54 28.14 -24.27 -22.76
CA VAL A 54 27.65 -25.58 -22.28
C VAL A 54 28.55 -26.19 -21.20
N TYR A 55 29.88 -26.06 -21.34
CA TYR A 55 30.83 -26.59 -20.35
C TYR A 55 30.74 -25.89 -18.99
N ALA A 56 30.34 -24.61 -18.94
CA ALA A 56 30.24 -23.83 -17.71
C ALA A 56 28.90 -24.01 -16.99
N ARG A 57 27.86 -24.49 -17.71
CA ARG A 57 26.52 -24.71 -17.13
C ARG A 57 26.51 -25.67 -15.95
N ARG A 58 27.45 -26.61 -15.90
CA ARG A 58 27.54 -27.60 -14.79
C ARG A 58 28.05 -26.99 -13.48
N SER A 59 28.85 -25.93 -13.56
CA SER A 59 29.42 -25.24 -12.39
C SER A 59 28.65 -24.00 -11.98
N LEU A 60 27.77 -23.48 -12.86
CA LEU A 60 26.93 -22.33 -12.59
C LEU A 60 25.65 -22.74 -11.84
N GLU A 61 25.59 -22.42 -10.56
CA GLU A 61 24.41 -22.68 -9.72
C GLU A 61 24.03 -21.45 -8.90
N VAL A 62 22.74 -21.11 -8.90
CA VAL A 62 22.12 -20.12 -8.03
C VAL A 62 21.73 -20.80 -6.73
N ASN A 63 22.28 -20.32 -5.63
CA ASN A 63 22.04 -20.84 -4.29
C ASN A 63 21.48 -19.75 -3.39
N TYR A 64 20.54 -20.12 -2.51
CA TYR A 64 20.04 -19.26 -1.45
C TYR A 64 20.39 -19.90 -0.11
N SER A 65 21.06 -19.14 0.75
CA SER A 65 21.40 -19.55 2.11
C SER A 65 20.36 -19.00 3.08
N GLU A 66 19.51 -19.86 3.63
CA GLU A 66 18.51 -19.45 4.63
C GLU A 66 19.16 -18.91 5.91
N PHE A 67 20.34 -19.42 6.27
CA PHE A 67 21.05 -19.00 7.49
C PHE A 67 21.59 -17.56 7.40
N THR A 68 22.10 -17.16 6.22
CA THR A 68 22.64 -15.81 6.00
C THR A 68 21.65 -14.89 5.29
N ALA A 69 20.53 -15.41 4.81
CA ALA A 69 19.59 -14.74 3.91
C ALA A 69 20.25 -14.15 2.64
N GLU A 70 21.31 -14.80 2.14
CA GLU A 70 22.07 -14.35 0.98
C GLU A 70 21.94 -15.28 -0.21
N TRP A 71 21.89 -14.68 -1.40
CA TRP A 71 22.00 -15.36 -2.68
C TRP A 71 23.46 -15.43 -3.13
N ASN A 72 23.86 -16.57 -3.70
CA ASN A 72 25.18 -16.77 -4.27
C ASN A 72 25.06 -17.46 -5.64
N ILE A 73 25.88 -17.02 -6.59
CA ILE A 73 26.04 -17.66 -7.89
C ILE A 73 27.41 -18.34 -7.90
N SER A 74 27.40 -19.65 -7.76
CA SER A 74 28.57 -20.51 -7.86
C SER A 74 29.06 -20.56 -9.32
N GLY A 75 30.38 -20.76 -9.53
CA GLY A 75 30.95 -20.84 -10.88
C GLY A 75 30.99 -19.53 -11.68
N LYS A 76 30.52 -18.40 -11.15
CA LYS A 76 30.49 -17.10 -11.87
C LYS A 76 31.84 -16.62 -12.43
N ASN A 77 32.96 -17.10 -11.87
CA ASN A 77 34.31 -16.77 -12.30
C ASN A 77 34.87 -17.72 -13.38
N SER A 78 34.18 -18.81 -13.71
CA SER A 78 34.63 -19.75 -14.76
C SER A 78 34.25 -19.32 -16.17
N ILE A 79 33.59 -18.16 -16.31
CA ILE A 79 33.14 -17.64 -17.60
C ILE A 79 34.26 -16.86 -18.27
N PRO A 80 34.58 -17.17 -19.54
CA PRO A 80 35.62 -16.46 -20.29
C PRO A 80 35.39 -14.94 -20.35
N TYR A 81 36.48 -14.20 -20.46
CA TYR A 81 36.43 -12.76 -20.61
C TYR A 81 35.77 -12.30 -21.92
N ASN A 82 35.77 -13.13 -22.96
CA ASN A 82 35.20 -12.80 -24.27
C ASN A 82 33.69 -13.11 -24.37
N ASP A 83 33.02 -13.49 -23.28
CA ASP A 83 31.57 -13.71 -23.27
C ASP A 83 30.82 -12.37 -23.36
N ILE A 84 30.21 -12.12 -24.53
CA ILE A 84 29.58 -10.85 -24.87
C ILE A 84 28.40 -10.54 -23.94
N ASN A 85 27.55 -11.53 -23.63
CA ASN A 85 26.41 -11.32 -22.76
C ASN A 85 26.85 -10.97 -21.33
N ALA A 86 27.85 -11.70 -20.84
CA ALA A 86 28.36 -11.52 -19.48
C ALA A 86 29.20 -10.24 -19.30
N ARG A 87 29.84 -9.70 -20.35
CA ARG A 87 30.80 -8.57 -20.22
C ARG A 87 30.39 -7.29 -20.94
N MET A 88 29.48 -7.36 -21.92
CA MET A 88 29.07 -6.20 -22.72
C MET A 88 27.56 -5.95 -22.69
N THR A 89 26.74 -6.98 -22.95
CA THR A 89 25.28 -6.81 -23.05
C THR A 89 24.65 -6.53 -21.69
N TYR A 90 24.92 -7.40 -20.70
CA TYR A 90 24.36 -7.32 -19.34
C TYR A 90 25.42 -7.13 -18.26
N GLY A 91 26.68 -6.98 -18.66
CA GLY A 91 27.80 -6.68 -17.77
C GLY A 91 28.62 -5.49 -18.25
N THR A 92 29.71 -5.25 -17.55
CA THR A 92 30.78 -4.32 -17.92
C THR A 92 32.13 -5.02 -17.84
N ASP A 93 33.19 -4.38 -18.32
CA ASP A 93 34.56 -4.86 -18.16
C ASP A 93 34.90 -5.05 -16.67
N CYS A 94 34.41 -4.15 -15.80
CA CYS A 94 34.68 -4.16 -14.36
C CYS A 94 33.74 -5.07 -13.53
N ALA A 95 32.55 -5.41 -14.04
CA ALA A 95 31.62 -6.31 -13.36
C ALA A 95 30.86 -7.20 -14.35
N SER A 96 31.05 -8.51 -14.23
CA SER A 96 30.30 -9.47 -15.04
C SER A 96 28.81 -9.45 -14.71
N ALA A 97 27.97 -9.78 -15.69
CA ALA A 97 26.52 -9.88 -15.51
C ALA A 97 26.13 -10.83 -14.36
N TYR A 98 26.90 -11.89 -14.12
CA TYR A 98 26.70 -12.80 -12.98
C TYR A 98 26.93 -12.10 -11.63
N LYS A 99 27.96 -11.25 -11.52
CA LYS A 99 28.18 -10.44 -10.31
C LYS A 99 27.04 -9.44 -10.12
N ILE A 100 26.64 -8.76 -11.20
CA ILE A 100 25.54 -7.80 -11.16
C ILE A 100 24.24 -8.48 -10.73
N LEU A 101 23.93 -9.65 -11.30
CA LEU A 101 22.76 -10.45 -10.94
C LEU A 101 22.80 -10.89 -9.48
N GLU A 102 23.94 -11.38 -8.99
CA GLU A 102 24.10 -11.75 -7.58
C GLU A 102 23.90 -10.55 -6.64
N ASP A 103 24.46 -9.39 -6.95
CA ASP A 103 24.24 -8.15 -6.19
C ASP A 103 22.75 -7.78 -6.22
N THR A 104 22.08 -7.90 -7.37
CA THR A 104 20.64 -7.65 -7.51
C THR A 104 19.78 -8.60 -6.68
N LEU A 105 20.10 -9.90 -6.67
CA LEU A 105 19.39 -10.90 -5.86
C LEU A 105 19.52 -10.60 -4.37
N ASN A 106 20.63 -9.99 -3.96
CA ASN A 106 20.86 -9.55 -2.59
C ASN A 106 20.35 -8.13 -2.30
N LEU A 107 19.59 -7.52 -3.22
CA LEU A 107 19.06 -6.16 -3.09
C LEU A 107 20.14 -5.09 -2.89
N ARG A 108 21.33 -5.30 -3.47
CA ARG A 108 22.48 -4.38 -3.41
C ARG A 108 22.64 -3.64 -4.75
N ASP A 109 22.88 -2.34 -4.69
CA ASP A 109 23.31 -1.61 -5.88
C ASP A 109 24.76 -1.96 -6.21
N VAL A 110 25.03 -2.22 -7.49
CA VAL A 110 26.40 -2.50 -7.93
C VAL A 110 27.25 -1.25 -7.75
N ARG A 111 28.44 -1.41 -7.15
CA ARG A 111 29.42 -0.33 -6.95
C ARG A 111 30.80 -0.80 -7.39
N ILE A 112 31.46 0.00 -8.23
CA ILE A 112 32.80 -0.26 -8.74
C ILE A 112 33.78 0.68 -8.04
N TYR A 113 34.89 0.14 -7.55
CA TYR A 113 35.92 0.89 -6.85
C TYR A 113 37.26 0.69 -7.54
N ASP A 114 37.97 1.79 -7.78
CA ASP A 114 39.36 1.80 -8.23
C ASP A 114 40.29 1.75 -7.03
N THR A 115 41.47 1.16 -7.21
CA THR A 115 42.51 1.15 -6.19
C THR A 115 43.54 2.22 -6.54
N VAL A 116 43.62 3.27 -5.74
CA VAL A 116 44.58 4.37 -5.89
C VAL A 116 45.59 4.32 -4.76
N ARG A 117 46.87 4.56 -5.04
CA ARG A 117 47.90 4.66 -4.00
C ARG A 117 48.02 6.11 -3.53
N ASP A 118 47.89 6.34 -2.22
CA ASP A 118 48.15 7.64 -1.61
C ASP A 118 49.66 7.93 -1.59
N ALA A 119 50.04 9.19 -1.29
CA ALA A 119 51.43 9.66 -1.27
C ALA A 119 52.36 8.85 -0.33
N ASP A 120 51.79 8.18 0.68
CA ASP A 120 52.50 7.31 1.63
C ASP A 120 52.54 5.83 1.20
N GLY A 121 52.13 5.50 -0.02
CA GLY A 121 52.15 4.14 -0.57
C GLY A 121 51.02 3.20 -0.10
N LYS A 122 50.05 3.70 0.69
CA LYS A 122 48.86 2.94 1.11
C LYS A 122 47.80 2.90 0.01
N GLU A 123 47.22 1.72 -0.19
CA GLU A 123 46.13 1.52 -1.16
C GLU A 123 44.79 1.98 -0.58
N LYS A 124 44.12 2.88 -1.31
CA LYS A 124 42.80 3.43 -0.98
C LYS A 124 41.82 3.08 -2.09
N ARG A 125 40.65 2.56 -1.70
CA ARG A 125 39.55 2.27 -2.63
C ARG A 125 38.70 3.52 -2.84
N VAL A 126 38.67 4.02 -4.06
CA VAL A 126 37.88 5.20 -4.46
C VAL A 126 36.75 4.74 -5.38
N LEU A 127 35.54 5.23 -5.14
CA LEU A 127 34.38 4.89 -5.96
C LEU A 127 34.57 5.41 -7.39
N ASN A 128 34.53 4.51 -8.37
CA ASN A 128 34.54 4.88 -9.77
C ASN A 128 33.11 5.22 -10.19
N SER A 129 32.77 6.51 -10.18
CA SER A 129 31.41 6.98 -10.49
C SER A 129 30.96 6.59 -11.90
N LYS A 130 31.87 6.64 -12.89
CA LYS A 130 31.57 6.32 -14.29
C LYS A 130 31.25 4.83 -14.46
N GLU A 131 32.14 3.95 -14.01
CA GLU A 131 31.94 2.51 -14.13
C GLU A 131 30.79 2.01 -13.26
N THR A 132 30.57 2.62 -12.09
CA THR A 132 29.40 2.36 -11.24
C THR A 132 28.10 2.69 -11.97
N THR A 133 28.04 3.86 -12.62
CA THR A 133 26.84 4.27 -13.37
C THR A 133 26.54 3.30 -14.51
N LEU A 134 27.57 2.88 -15.27
CA LEU A 134 27.42 1.88 -16.33
C LEU A 134 26.92 0.54 -15.79
N ALA A 135 27.51 0.05 -14.69
CA ALA A 135 27.08 -1.20 -14.07
C ALA A 135 25.65 -1.13 -13.52
N GLN A 136 25.22 0.01 -12.98
CA GLN A 136 23.85 0.22 -12.52
C GLN A 136 22.84 0.25 -13.69
N GLN A 137 23.20 0.81 -14.84
CA GLN A 137 22.37 0.73 -16.05
C GLN A 137 22.18 -0.73 -16.49
N LYS A 138 23.24 -1.54 -16.45
CA LYS A 138 23.15 -2.97 -16.74
C LYS A 138 22.30 -3.71 -15.70
N GLN A 139 22.44 -3.35 -14.43
CA GLN A 139 21.61 -3.88 -13.35
C GLN A 139 20.13 -3.61 -13.60
N GLN A 140 19.78 -2.39 -14.05
CA GLN A 140 18.43 -2.02 -14.37
C GLN A 140 17.88 -2.80 -15.58
N ALA A 141 18.68 -2.97 -16.63
CA ALA A 141 18.30 -3.79 -17.79
C ALA A 141 18.02 -5.27 -17.41
N ILE A 142 18.80 -5.84 -16.48
CA ILE A 142 18.55 -7.20 -15.95
C ILE A 142 17.22 -7.25 -15.18
N LYS A 143 16.92 -6.24 -14.35
CA LYS A 143 15.65 -6.16 -13.61
C LYS A 143 14.45 -6.07 -14.56
N GLU A 144 14.55 -5.28 -15.62
CA GLU A 144 13.50 -5.15 -16.63
C GLU A 144 13.30 -6.45 -17.41
N ALA A 145 14.39 -7.07 -17.88
CA ALA A 145 14.33 -8.36 -18.53
C ALA A 145 13.67 -9.43 -17.65
N PHE A 146 13.95 -9.42 -16.33
CA PHE A 146 13.32 -10.33 -15.39
C PHE A 146 11.81 -10.10 -15.25
N ARG A 147 11.36 -8.84 -15.17
CA ARG A 147 9.93 -8.50 -15.07
C ARG A 147 9.14 -9.00 -16.27
N ASP A 148 9.70 -8.86 -17.47
CA ASP A 148 9.06 -9.36 -18.70
C ASP A 148 9.14 -10.89 -18.79
N TRP A 149 10.24 -11.46 -18.31
CA TRP A 149 10.49 -12.89 -18.38
C TRP A 149 9.60 -13.67 -17.41
N ILE A 150 9.49 -13.27 -16.14
CA ILE A 150 8.88 -14.07 -15.06
C ILE A 150 7.46 -14.53 -15.41
N TRP A 151 6.70 -13.68 -16.11
CA TRP A 151 5.31 -13.96 -16.50
C TRP A 151 5.16 -14.52 -17.92
N ARG A 152 6.21 -14.57 -18.74
CA ARG A 152 6.11 -14.96 -20.16
C ARG A 152 5.61 -16.39 -20.37
N ASP A 153 6.09 -17.32 -19.57
CA ASP A 153 5.72 -18.73 -19.64
C ASP A 153 4.40 -18.99 -18.91
N PRO A 154 3.38 -19.61 -19.56
CA PRO A 154 2.07 -19.83 -18.96
C PRO A 154 2.06 -20.73 -17.72
N ASP A 155 2.89 -21.77 -17.69
CA ASP A 155 2.91 -22.74 -16.59
C ASP A 155 3.62 -22.15 -15.37
N ARG A 156 4.76 -21.48 -15.56
CA ARG A 156 5.43 -20.69 -14.51
C ARG A 156 4.53 -19.60 -13.97
N ARG A 157 3.81 -18.87 -14.83
CA ARG A 157 2.85 -17.84 -14.40
C ARG A 157 1.79 -18.43 -13.48
N ARG A 158 1.18 -19.55 -13.88
CA ARG A 158 0.14 -20.23 -13.07
C ARG A 158 0.68 -20.64 -11.71
N GLU A 159 1.85 -21.30 -11.67
CA GLU A 159 2.47 -21.76 -10.43
C GLU A 159 2.79 -20.60 -9.47
N LEU A 160 3.38 -19.51 -9.98
CA LEU A 160 3.76 -18.36 -9.15
C LEU A 160 2.55 -17.55 -8.67
N VAL A 161 1.51 -17.39 -9.50
CA VAL A 161 0.26 -16.72 -9.11
C VAL A 161 -0.44 -17.51 -7.99
N GLN A 162 -0.54 -18.82 -8.13
CA GLN A 162 -1.14 -19.67 -7.10
C GLN A 162 -0.35 -19.58 -5.79
N LEU A 163 0.98 -19.74 -5.87
CA LEU A 163 1.85 -19.66 -4.71
C LEU A 163 1.75 -18.29 -3.99
N TYR A 164 1.65 -17.21 -4.76
CA TYR A 164 1.51 -15.87 -4.21
C TYR A 164 0.16 -15.71 -3.48
N ASN A 165 -0.94 -16.15 -4.09
CA ASN A 165 -2.26 -16.07 -3.48
C ASN A 165 -2.35 -16.90 -2.19
N GLU A 166 -1.82 -18.13 -2.20
CA GLU A 166 -1.81 -19.00 -1.03
C GLU A 166 -0.98 -18.44 0.13
N ARG A 167 0.14 -17.78 -0.15
CA ARG A 167 1.06 -17.28 0.90
C ARG A 167 0.80 -15.87 1.37
N PHE A 168 0.35 -14.98 0.48
CA PHE A 168 0.33 -13.54 0.73
C PHE A 168 -1.05 -12.90 0.55
N ASN A 169 -1.95 -13.48 -0.25
CA ASN A 169 -3.29 -12.94 -0.41
C ASN A 169 -4.19 -13.38 0.75
N SER A 170 -4.01 -12.73 1.89
CA SER A 170 -4.70 -13.08 3.15
C SER A 170 -5.59 -11.95 3.69
N THR A 171 -5.70 -10.83 2.97
CA THR A 171 -6.44 -9.65 3.44
C THR A 171 -7.64 -9.42 2.55
N ARG A 172 -8.84 -9.57 3.11
CA ARG A 172 -10.08 -9.12 2.46
C ARG A 172 -10.61 -7.88 3.19
N PRO A 173 -10.71 -6.72 2.52
CA PRO A 173 -11.37 -5.56 3.08
C PRO A 173 -12.82 -5.89 3.46
N ARG A 174 -13.27 -5.39 4.61
CA ARG A 174 -14.67 -5.53 5.00
C ARG A 174 -15.54 -4.72 4.05
N GLU A 175 -16.55 -5.37 3.49
CA GLU A 175 -17.63 -4.71 2.77
C GLU A 175 -18.70 -4.27 3.76
N TYR A 176 -19.20 -3.05 3.60
CA TYR A 176 -20.24 -2.48 4.43
C TYR A 176 -21.51 -2.31 3.61
N ASP A 177 -22.62 -2.83 4.11
CA ASP A 177 -23.95 -2.64 3.54
C ASP A 177 -24.73 -1.71 4.47
N GLY A 178 -25.16 -0.57 3.94
CA GLY A 178 -25.95 0.43 4.67
C GLY A 178 -27.43 0.46 4.30
N ARG A 179 -27.93 -0.47 3.48
CA ARG A 179 -29.31 -0.42 2.97
C ARG A 179 -30.39 -0.58 4.06
N HIS A 180 -30.02 -1.13 5.21
CA HIS A 180 -30.91 -1.25 6.38
C HIS A 180 -30.93 0.01 7.26
N LEU A 181 -30.04 0.98 7.01
CA LEU A 181 -30.00 2.22 7.78
C LEU A 181 -31.24 3.06 7.49
N ILE A 182 -31.77 3.67 8.55
CA ILE A 182 -32.89 4.61 8.47
C ILE A 182 -32.39 5.97 8.95
N PHE A 183 -32.86 7.05 8.32
CA PHE A 183 -32.42 8.41 8.64
C PHE A 183 -33.59 9.30 9.09
N PRO A 184 -34.13 9.10 10.31
CA PRO A 184 -35.21 9.93 10.83
C PRO A 184 -34.82 11.41 10.89
N GLY A 185 -35.71 12.30 10.45
CA GLY A 185 -35.46 13.74 10.41
C GLY A 185 -34.63 14.22 9.21
N MET A 186 -34.15 13.30 8.38
CA MET A 186 -33.55 13.65 7.09
C MET A 186 -34.61 14.20 6.14
N ASN A 187 -34.24 15.16 5.32
CA ASN A 187 -35.10 15.76 4.31
C ASN A 187 -35.59 14.67 3.33
N PRO A 188 -36.92 14.44 3.21
CA PRO A 188 -37.48 13.37 2.38
C PRO A 188 -37.29 13.60 0.88
N GLU A 189 -36.98 14.81 0.43
CA GLU A 189 -36.67 15.11 -0.97
C GLU A 189 -35.27 14.66 -1.38
N ILE A 190 -34.40 14.31 -0.42
CA ILE A 190 -33.03 13.89 -0.66
C ILE A 190 -32.94 12.37 -0.44
N THR A 191 -32.58 11.65 -1.50
CA THR A 191 -32.29 10.20 -1.43
C THR A 191 -30.79 9.96 -1.56
N LEU A 192 -30.21 9.30 -0.56
CA LEU A 192 -28.80 8.89 -0.57
C LEU A 192 -28.60 7.72 -1.54
N ARG A 193 -27.51 7.75 -2.30
CA ARG A 193 -27.12 6.66 -3.20
C ARG A 193 -26.53 5.49 -2.42
N GLU A 194 -26.53 4.30 -3.02
CA GLU A 194 -26.02 3.07 -2.40
C GLU A 194 -24.59 3.22 -1.85
N HIS A 195 -23.69 3.87 -2.60
CA HIS A 195 -22.32 4.09 -2.12
C HIS A 195 -22.26 4.99 -0.89
N GLN A 196 -23.17 5.95 -0.75
CA GLN A 196 -23.26 6.84 0.41
C GLN A 196 -23.79 6.07 1.62
N LEU A 197 -24.79 5.21 1.43
CA LEU A 197 -25.31 4.33 2.49
C LEU A 197 -24.20 3.42 3.02
N ASN A 198 -23.43 2.81 2.12
CA ASN A 198 -22.33 1.92 2.49
C ASN A 198 -21.19 2.68 3.17
N ALA A 199 -20.90 3.92 2.77
CA ALA A 199 -19.94 4.79 3.44
C ALA A 199 -20.39 5.19 4.85
N ILE A 200 -21.68 5.47 5.04
CA ILE A 200 -22.25 5.74 6.37
C ILE A 200 -22.14 4.48 7.25
N ALA A 201 -22.48 3.31 6.72
CA ALA A 201 -22.29 2.05 7.44
C ALA A 201 -20.81 1.79 7.79
N HIS A 202 -19.88 2.14 6.91
CA HIS A 202 -18.45 2.08 7.20
C HIS A 202 -18.08 3.00 8.36
N ASP A 203 -18.53 4.25 8.37
CA ASP A 203 -18.26 5.19 9.47
C ASP A 203 -18.84 4.70 10.82
N LEU A 204 -20.07 4.18 10.80
CA LEU A 204 -20.75 3.70 12.01
C LEU A 204 -20.13 2.39 12.58
N TYR A 205 -19.66 1.49 11.71
CA TYR A 205 -19.24 0.14 12.12
C TYR A 205 -17.72 -0.11 12.04
N GLY A 206 -16.98 0.73 11.32
CA GLY A 206 -15.56 0.55 11.03
C GLY A 206 -14.62 1.30 11.97
N GLY A 207 -15.14 2.23 12.78
CA GLY A 207 -14.33 3.09 13.64
C GLY A 207 -13.66 4.20 12.84
N ASN A 208 -12.32 4.24 12.81
CA ASN A 208 -11.60 5.27 12.06
C ASN A 208 -11.72 5.04 10.55
N THR A 209 -12.47 5.90 9.86
CA THR A 209 -12.89 5.70 8.47
C THR A 209 -12.38 6.80 7.56
N LEU A 210 -11.78 6.43 6.42
CA LEU A 210 -11.37 7.34 5.36
C LEU A 210 -12.39 7.33 4.22
N LEU A 211 -13.08 8.45 4.01
CA LEU A 211 -14.01 8.64 2.88
C LEU A 211 -13.28 9.20 1.65
N ALA A 212 -12.52 8.35 0.95
CA ALA A 212 -11.70 8.70 -0.22
C ALA A 212 -12.49 8.76 -1.55
N HIS A 213 -13.73 9.26 -1.54
CA HIS A 213 -14.52 9.40 -2.76
C HIS A 213 -14.07 10.60 -3.61
N GLU A 214 -14.37 10.58 -4.91
CA GLU A 214 -14.11 11.71 -5.82
C GLU A 214 -14.87 12.99 -5.42
N VAL A 215 -14.46 14.13 -5.97
CA VAL A 215 -15.13 15.42 -5.76
C VAL A 215 -16.56 15.34 -6.34
N GLY A 216 -17.55 15.80 -5.57
CA GLY A 216 -18.97 15.74 -5.97
C GLY A 216 -19.69 14.43 -5.62
N ALA A 217 -18.99 13.41 -5.10
CA ALA A 217 -19.60 12.12 -4.71
C ALA A 217 -20.58 12.20 -3.52
N GLY A 218 -20.64 13.34 -2.81
CA GLY A 218 -21.57 13.56 -1.70
C GLY A 218 -21.01 13.25 -0.30
N LYS A 219 -19.67 13.29 -0.13
CA LYS A 219 -18.98 13.05 1.16
C LYS A 219 -19.51 13.88 2.33
N THR A 220 -19.90 15.12 2.09
CA THR A 220 -20.48 15.98 3.13
C THR A 220 -21.76 15.39 3.70
N PHE A 221 -22.66 14.88 2.84
CA PHE A 221 -23.89 14.21 3.28
C PHE A 221 -23.61 12.89 3.97
N GLU A 222 -22.61 12.13 3.52
CA GLU A 222 -22.17 10.90 4.19
C GLU A 222 -21.78 11.21 5.65
N MET A 223 -20.92 12.21 5.88
CA MET A 223 -20.47 12.57 7.23
C MET A 223 -21.59 13.15 8.11
N ILE A 224 -22.51 13.96 7.55
CA ILE A 224 -23.65 14.51 8.29
C ILE A 224 -24.61 13.38 8.70
N ALA A 225 -24.97 12.51 7.76
CA ALA A 225 -25.89 11.40 8.02
C ALA A 225 -25.30 10.40 9.02
N ALA A 226 -24.00 10.10 8.93
CA ALA A 226 -23.32 9.26 9.90
C ALA A 226 -23.29 9.89 11.30
N ALA A 227 -23.08 11.21 11.42
CA ALA A 227 -23.13 11.88 12.71
C ALA A 227 -24.53 11.84 13.35
N MET A 228 -25.58 12.10 12.57
CA MET A 228 -26.97 12.09 13.06
C MET A 228 -27.41 10.66 13.42
N GLU A 229 -27.07 9.69 12.59
CA GLU A 229 -27.40 8.29 12.84
C GLU A 229 -26.59 7.72 14.00
N GLY A 230 -25.31 8.09 14.12
CA GLY A 230 -24.47 7.75 15.26
C GLY A 230 -25.03 8.30 16.58
N LYS A 231 -25.56 9.53 16.58
CA LYS A 231 -26.26 10.10 17.74
C LYS A 231 -27.54 9.32 18.07
N ARG A 232 -28.35 9.00 17.05
CA ARG A 232 -29.61 8.24 17.21
C ARG A 232 -29.38 6.82 17.75
N LEU A 233 -28.32 6.16 17.31
CA LEU A 233 -27.90 4.83 17.76
C LEU A 233 -27.19 4.84 19.12
N GLY A 234 -26.92 6.03 19.69
CA GLY A 234 -26.22 6.17 20.96
C GLY A 234 -24.72 5.90 20.88
N LEU A 235 -24.13 5.87 19.68
CA LEU A 235 -22.69 5.70 19.45
C LEU A 235 -21.90 6.98 19.78
N CYS A 236 -22.54 8.14 19.63
CA CYS A 236 -22.01 9.42 20.07
C CYS A 236 -23.13 10.27 20.69
N GLN A 237 -22.76 11.32 21.42
CA GLN A 237 -23.72 12.29 21.97
C GLN A 237 -23.67 13.63 21.22
N LYS A 238 -22.51 13.98 20.68
CA LYS A 238 -22.22 15.27 20.07
C LYS A 238 -21.07 15.11 19.09
N SER A 239 -21.35 15.28 17.81
CA SER A 239 -20.34 15.19 16.75
C SER A 239 -19.69 16.55 16.53
N LEU A 240 -18.38 16.59 16.29
CA LEU A 240 -17.65 17.82 15.99
C LEU A 240 -17.00 17.70 14.62
N PHE A 241 -17.27 18.68 13.76
CA PHE A 241 -16.75 18.80 12.39
C PHE A 241 -15.69 19.88 12.34
N ALA A 242 -14.43 19.48 12.20
CA ALA A 242 -13.33 20.38 11.91
C ALA A 242 -13.20 20.55 10.39
N VAL A 243 -13.41 21.76 9.88
CA VAL A 243 -13.46 22.04 8.44
C VAL A 243 -12.55 23.22 8.06
N PRO A 244 -12.16 23.38 6.79
CA PRO A 244 -11.48 24.60 6.35
C PRO A 244 -12.27 25.85 6.73
N ASN A 245 -11.59 26.86 7.28
CA ASN A 245 -12.23 28.03 7.90
C ASN A 245 -13.30 28.71 7.02
N HIS A 246 -13.07 28.77 5.71
CA HIS A 246 -13.95 29.40 4.73
C HIS A 246 -15.18 28.56 4.34
N LEU A 247 -15.27 27.31 4.82
CA LEU A 247 -16.36 26.38 4.52
C LEU A 247 -17.32 26.18 5.70
N THR A 248 -17.09 26.81 6.86
CA THR A 248 -17.92 26.63 8.07
C THR A 248 -19.41 26.93 7.81
N GLU A 249 -19.71 28.06 7.15
CA GLU A 249 -21.08 28.45 6.79
C GLU A 249 -21.69 27.52 5.72
N GLN A 250 -20.89 27.11 4.73
CA GLN A 250 -21.34 26.17 3.71
C GLN A 250 -21.70 24.81 4.32
N TRP A 251 -20.88 24.31 5.26
CA TRP A 251 -21.16 23.10 6.00
C TRP A 251 -22.44 23.20 6.83
N ALA A 252 -22.67 24.33 7.49
CA ALA A 252 -23.91 24.57 8.22
C ALA A 252 -25.14 24.53 7.30
N SER A 253 -25.04 25.14 6.12
CA SER A 253 -26.09 25.11 5.10
C SER A 253 -26.38 23.69 4.62
N GLU A 254 -25.35 22.90 4.29
CA GLU A 254 -25.54 21.50 3.88
C GLU A 254 -26.09 20.63 5.02
N PHE A 255 -25.70 20.88 6.27
CA PHE A 255 -26.24 20.20 7.44
C PHE A 255 -27.74 20.42 7.57
N LEU A 256 -28.19 21.68 7.53
CA LEU A 256 -29.61 22.02 7.64
C LEU A 256 -30.40 21.65 6.38
N ARG A 257 -29.75 21.60 5.21
CA ARG A 257 -30.37 21.08 3.98
C ARG A 257 -30.72 19.60 4.11
N LEU A 258 -29.82 18.81 4.70
CA LEU A 258 -30.02 17.38 4.90
C LEU A 258 -30.89 17.08 6.14
N TYR A 259 -30.72 17.82 7.23
CA TYR A 259 -31.50 17.71 8.47
C TYR A 259 -32.03 19.09 8.91
N PRO A 260 -33.20 19.51 8.41
CA PRO A 260 -33.74 20.87 8.65
C PRO A 260 -34.01 21.22 10.11
N SER A 261 -34.23 20.22 10.96
CA SER A 261 -34.52 20.39 12.39
C SER A 261 -33.31 20.19 13.30
N ALA A 262 -32.10 19.99 12.75
CA ALA A 262 -30.91 19.75 13.55
C ALA A 262 -30.48 20.99 14.36
N ASN A 263 -30.17 20.79 15.64
CA ASN A 263 -29.64 21.82 16.51
C ASN A 263 -28.10 21.88 16.40
N ILE A 264 -27.59 22.71 15.49
CA ILE A 264 -26.15 22.83 15.23
C ILE A 264 -25.52 24.07 15.88
N LEU A 265 -24.30 23.93 16.37
CA LEU A 265 -23.46 25.05 16.82
C LEU A 265 -22.36 25.34 15.79
N VAL A 266 -22.44 26.49 15.13
CA VAL A 266 -21.45 26.91 14.13
C VAL A 266 -20.52 27.95 14.72
N ALA A 267 -19.21 27.71 14.64
CA ALA A 267 -18.20 28.65 15.11
C ALA A 267 -18.02 29.82 14.13
N THR A 268 -18.04 31.04 14.65
CA THR A 268 -17.72 32.25 13.89
C THR A 268 -16.34 32.79 14.28
N LYS A 269 -15.79 33.71 13.49
CA LYS A 269 -14.50 34.37 13.82
C LYS A 269 -14.53 35.02 15.22
N LYS A 270 -15.67 35.56 15.65
CA LYS A 270 -15.84 36.26 16.94
C LYS A 270 -15.79 35.32 18.14
N ASP A 271 -16.15 34.05 17.97
CA ASP A 271 -16.25 33.07 19.07
C ASP A 271 -14.87 32.69 19.64
N PHE A 272 -13.81 32.83 18.85
CA PHE A 272 -12.44 32.50 19.24
C PHE A 272 -11.53 33.73 19.45
N GLU A 273 -12.13 34.93 19.57
CA GLU A 273 -11.46 36.04 20.23
C GLU A 273 -11.09 35.63 21.67
N THR A 274 -9.93 36.05 22.17
CA THR A 274 -9.38 35.62 23.48
C THR A 274 -10.39 35.71 24.62
N ARG A 275 -11.23 36.77 24.61
CA ARG A 275 -12.30 37.00 25.59
C ARG A 275 -13.48 36.01 25.49
N ASN A 276 -13.79 35.53 24.29
CA ASN A 276 -14.98 34.71 24.02
C ASN A 276 -14.70 33.21 24.00
N ARG A 277 -13.44 32.82 23.79
CA ARG A 277 -13.02 31.41 23.66
C ARG A 277 -13.52 30.52 24.81
N LYS A 278 -13.36 30.98 26.06
CA LYS A 278 -13.84 30.22 27.24
C LYS A 278 -15.36 30.03 27.20
N LYS A 279 -16.10 31.08 26.81
CA LYS A 279 -17.57 31.03 26.70
C LYS A 279 -18.02 30.08 25.59
N PHE A 280 -17.33 30.09 24.44
CA PHE A 280 -17.66 29.18 23.34
C PHE A 280 -17.37 27.71 23.70
N CYS A 281 -16.22 27.42 24.30
CA CYS A 281 -15.91 26.07 24.79
C CYS A 281 -16.92 25.61 25.84
N ALA A 282 -17.37 26.49 26.74
CA ALA A 282 -18.42 26.18 27.70
C ALA A 282 -19.76 25.84 27.01
N ARG A 283 -20.15 26.57 25.95
CA ARG A 283 -21.33 26.22 25.14
C ARG A 283 -21.19 24.85 24.50
N ILE A 284 -20.03 24.54 23.90
CA ILE A 284 -19.77 23.20 23.34
C ILE A 284 -19.94 22.13 24.43
N ALA A 285 -19.38 22.35 25.62
CA ALA A 285 -19.44 21.38 26.70
C ALA A 285 -20.86 21.14 27.23
N THR A 286 -21.61 22.21 27.51
CA THR A 286 -22.90 22.11 28.22
C THR A 286 -24.13 22.08 27.32
N GLY A 287 -24.02 22.53 26.07
CA GLY A 287 -25.13 22.55 25.14
C GLY A 287 -25.46 21.16 24.59
N ASP A 288 -26.75 20.87 24.44
CA ASP A 288 -27.24 19.70 23.71
C ASP A 288 -27.35 20.04 22.21
N TYR A 289 -26.21 19.92 21.52
CA TYR A 289 -26.12 20.12 20.08
C TYR A 289 -26.06 18.77 19.38
N ASP A 290 -26.69 18.67 18.21
CA ASP A 290 -26.56 17.52 17.31
C ASP A 290 -25.17 17.50 16.67
N ALA A 291 -24.66 18.68 16.30
CA ALA A 291 -23.31 18.84 15.78
C ALA A 291 -22.69 20.19 16.14
N VAL A 292 -21.37 20.21 16.21
CA VAL A 292 -20.56 21.43 16.33
C VAL A 292 -19.70 21.55 15.08
N ILE A 293 -19.75 22.68 14.38
CA ILE A 293 -18.96 22.95 13.17
C ILE A 293 -17.93 24.02 13.50
N ILE A 294 -16.65 23.69 13.33
CA ILE A 294 -15.53 24.55 13.72
C ILE A 294 -14.46 24.60 12.63
N GLY A 295 -13.86 25.77 12.43
CA GLY A 295 -12.74 25.95 11.51
C GLY A 295 -11.43 25.34 12.04
N HIS A 296 -10.54 24.84 11.18
CA HIS A 296 -9.25 24.27 11.58
C HIS A 296 -8.46 25.15 12.56
N SER A 297 -8.32 26.46 12.26
CA SER A 297 -7.55 27.36 13.13
C SER A 297 -8.20 27.60 14.51
N GLN A 298 -9.51 27.35 14.61
CA GLN A 298 -10.24 27.45 15.87
C GLN A 298 -10.12 26.15 16.67
N PHE A 299 -10.14 25.00 15.98
CA PHE A 299 -9.92 23.69 16.58
C PHE A 299 -8.56 23.60 17.28
N GLU A 300 -7.49 24.12 16.67
CA GLU A 300 -6.14 24.22 17.27
C GLU A 300 -6.09 25.03 18.58
N ARG A 301 -7.10 25.86 18.84
CA ARG A 301 -7.17 26.74 20.02
C ARG A 301 -8.03 26.16 21.15
N ILE A 302 -8.62 24.98 20.97
CA ILE A 302 -9.32 24.29 22.04
C ILE A 302 -8.27 23.81 23.06
N PRO A 303 -8.37 24.21 24.33
CA PRO A 303 -7.44 23.72 25.36
C PRO A 303 -7.65 22.22 25.57
N VAL A 304 -6.56 21.45 25.49
CA VAL A 304 -6.50 20.01 25.81
C VAL A 304 -6.33 19.84 27.31
#